data_AF-A0A820FXJ7-F1
#
_entry.id   AF-A0A820FXJ7-F1
#
_cell.length_a   1.000
_cell.length_b   1.000
_cell.length_c   1.000
_cell.angle_alpha   90.00
_cell.angle_beta   90.00
_cell.angle_gamma   90.00
#
_symmetry.space_group_name_H-M   'P 1'
#
loop_
_entity.id
_entity.type
_entity.pdbx_description
1 polymer ?
#
loop_
_entity_poly.entity_id
_entity_poly.type
_entity_poly.pdbx_seq_one_letter_code
_entity_poly.pdbx_strand_id
1 'polypeptide(L)'
;MTLNDISTLESIDDLTAQQLQQILVHNYVSIAGCVEKSELISKVKLLYHDEKQKKESSAKISKEDPNENLCKVCLDANIDCVVLNCGHLCTCIRCDINTAFMIA
;
A
#
# COMPACT_ATOMS: atom_id res chain seq x y z
N MET A 1 20.39 8.44 -8.62
CA MET A 1 20.51 7.08 -8.06
C MET A 1 19.16 6.73 -7.47
N THR A 2 18.63 5.57 -7.83
CA THR A 2 17.31 5.09 -7.41
C THR A 2 17.46 3.94 -6.43
N LEU A 3 16.40 3.62 -5.70
CA LEU A 3 16.41 2.48 -4.76
C LEU A 3 16.64 1.14 -5.49
N ASN A 4 16.30 1.05 -6.77
CA ASN A 4 16.43 -0.16 -7.58
C ASN A 4 17.90 -0.47 -7.96
N ASP A 5 18.80 0.49 -7.78
CA ASP A 5 20.25 0.32 -7.98
C ASP A 5 20.93 -0.38 -6.77
N ILE A 6 20.17 -0.66 -5.70
CA ILE A 6 20.66 -1.23 -4.45
C ILE A 6 20.24 -2.69 -4.35
N SER A 7 21.22 -3.60 -4.28
CA SER A 7 20.96 -5.03 -4.23
C SER A 7 20.94 -5.61 -2.82
N THR A 8 21.65 -5.00 -1.85
CA THR A 8 21.76 -5.51 -0.47
C THR A 8 21.74 -4.38 0.57
N LEU A 9 21.43 -4.73 1.82
CA LEU A 9 21.43 -3.78 2.95
C LEU A 9 22.83 -3.26 3.28
N GLU A 10 23.87 -4.06 3.05
CA GLU A 10 25.28 -3.66 3.27
C GLU A 10 25.66 -2.52 2.33
N SER A 11 25.24 -2.58 1.07
CA SER A 11 25.48 -1.51 0.10
C SER A 11 24.87 -0.17 0.51
N ILE A 12 23.87 -0.14 1.41
CA ILE A 12 23.25 1.10 1.92
C ILE A 12 24.20 1.82 2.89
N ASP A 13 24.95 1.07 3.70
CA ASP A 13 25.88 1.62 4.70
C ASP A 13 27.07 2.33 4.03
N ASP A 14 27.51 1.82 2.89
CA ASP A 14 28.61 2.37 2.09
C ASP A 14 28.23 3.64 1.30
N LEU A 15 26.94 3.96 1.18
CA LEU A 15 26.49 5.16 0.46
C LEU A 15 26.88 6.45 1.18
N THR A 16 27.10 7.51 0.41
CA THR A 16 27.30 8.84 0.98
C THR A 16 25.97 9.43 1.45
N ALA A 17 26.02 10.38 2.41
CA ALA A 17 24.82 11.06 2.89
C ALA A 17 24.01 11.72 1.76
N GLN A 18 24.70 12.27 0.76
CA GLN A 18 24.06 12.83 -0.44
C GLN A 18 23.29 11.77 -1.23
N GLN A 19 23.87 10.58 -1.44
CA GLN A 19 23.18 9.51 -2.16
C GLN A 19 21.96 8.98 -1.39
N LEU A 20 22.07 8.82 -0.07
CA LEU A 20 20.94 8.45 0.79
C LEU A 20 19.80 9.49 0.71
N GLN A 21 20.12 10.78 0.75
CA GLN A 21 19.13 11.85 0.60
C GLN A 21 18.46 11.81 -0.79
N GLN A 22 19.23 11.61 -1.85
CA GLN A 22 18.69 11.49 -3.21
C GLN A 22 17.69 10.33 -3.32
N ILE A 23 18.01 9.18 -2.73
CA ILE A 23 17.11 8.03 -2.69
C ILE A 23 15.81 8.39 -1.94
N LEU A 24 15.91 9.00 -0.76
CA LEU A 24 14.73 9.37 0.04
C LEU A 24 13.85 10.39 -0.69
N VAL A 25 14.43 11.45 -1.25
CA VAL A 25 13.71 12.48 -2.00
C VAL A 25 13.04 11.91 -3.25
N HIS A 26 13.73 11.04 -3.99
CA HIS A 26 13.18 10.40 -5.18
C HIS A 26 11.98 9.47 -4.87
N ASN A 27 11.95 8.91 -3.66
CA ASN A 27 10.83 8.09 -3.17
C ASN A 27 9.82 8.89 -2.33
N TYR A 28 9.86 10.23 -2.40
CA TYR A 28 8.97 11.12 -1.66
C TYR A 28 8.99 10.92 -0.13
N VAL A 29 10.09 10.41 0.41
CA VAL A 29 10.31 10.25 1.86
C VAL A 29 10.94 11.51 2.43
N SER A 30 10.32 12.04 3.48
CA SER A 30 10.82 13.24 4.15
C SER A 30 12.16 13.01 4.85
N ILE A 31 13.13 13.86 4.53
CA ILE A 31 14.43 13.96 5.22
C ILE A 31 14.41 15.00 6.36
N ALA A 32 13.26 15.62 6.64
CA ALA A 32 13.15 16.61 7.71
C ALA A 32 13.52 15.99 9.06
N GLY A 33 14.33 16.71 9.84
CA GLY A 33 14.81 16.27 11.14
C GLY A 33 15.96 15.26 11.11
N CYS A 34 16.40 14.80 9.93
CA CYS A 34 17.59 13.95 9.83
C CYS A 34 18.86 14.80 9.92
N VAL A 35 19.63 14.63 10.99
CA VAL A 35 20.89 15.33 11.25
C VAL A 35 22.08 14.40 11.02
N GLU A 36 21.90 13.10 11.24
CA GLU A 36 22.98 12.11 11.16
C GLU A 36 22.86 11.18 9.96
N LYS A 37 24.00 10.67 9.47
CA LYS A 37 24.04 9.66 8.40
C LYS A 37 23.30 8.37 8.81
N SER A 38 23.41 7.98 10.09
CA SER A 38 22.75 6.82 10.66
C SER A 38 21.22 6.88 10.51
N GLU A 39 20.62 8.05 10.68
CA GLU A 39 19.18 8.25 10.51
C GLU A 39 18.74 8.10 9.05
N LEU A 40 19.54 8.64 8.12
CA LEU A 40 19.32 8.46 6.69
C LEU A 40 19.43 6.98 6.30
N ILE A 41 20.43 6.26 6.81
CA ILE A 41 20.60 4.81 6.58
C ILE A 41 19.36 4.06 7.07
N SER A 42 18.93 4.28 8.31
CA SER A 42 17.76 3.62 8.89
C SER A 42 16.49 3.86 8.06
N LYS A 43 16.27 5.09 7.60
CA LYS A 43 15.13 5.41 6.72
C LYS A 43 15.22 4.70 5.37
N VAL A 44 16.40 4.65 4.75
CA VAL A 44 16.58 3.96 3.46
C VAL A 44 16.44 2.44 3.62
N LYS A 45 16.95 1.84 4.70
CA LYS A 45 16.76 0.41 5.02
C LYS A 45 15.28 0.07 5.21
N LEU A 46 14.53 0.92 5.91
CA LEU A 46 13.09 0.74 6.08
C LEU A 46 12.35 0.81 4.74
N LEU A 47 12.66 1.83 3.93
CA LEU A 47 12.09 1.99 2.59
C LEU A 47 12.40 0.78 1.68
N TYR A 48 13.64 0.28 1.72
CA TYR A 48 14.06 -0.91 0.97
C TYR A 48 13.27 -2.16 1.36
N HIS A 49 13.06 -2.38 2.67
CA HIS A 49 12.24 -3.48 3.16
C HIS A 49 10.76 -3.35 2.78
N ASP A 50 10.21 -2.15 2.84
CA ASP A 50 8.82 -1.87 2.46
C ASP A 50 8.58 -2.15 0.97
N GLU A 51 9.47 -1.69 0.10
CA GLU A 51 9.40 -1.95 -1.35
C GLU A 51 9.55 -3.43 -1.68
N LYS A 52 10.42 -4.16 -0.98
CA LYS A 52 10.56 -5.61 -1.14
C LYS A 52 9.30 -6.35 -0.68
N GLN A 53 8.72 -5.93 0.45
CA GLN A 53 7.46 -6.49 0.95
C GLN A 53 6.30 -6.18 0.01
N LYS A 54 6.16 -4.98 -0.54
CA LYS A 54 5.13 -4.68 -1.56
C LYS A 54 5.24 -5.58 -2.79
N LYS A 55 6.46 -5.88 -3.25
CA LYS A 55 6.70 -6.82 -4.36
C LYS A 55 6.33 -8.25 -4.00
N GLU A 56 6.65 -8.70 -2.79
CA GLU A 56 6.29 -10.04 -2.30
C GLU A 56 4.79 -10.18 -1.97
N SER A 57 4.16 -9.13 -1.44
CA SER A 57 2.73 -9.05 -1.19
C SER A 57 1.95 -8.98 -2.49
N SER A 58 2.43 -8.27 -3.52
CA SER A 58 1.83 -8.32 -4.86
C SER A 58 1.93 -9.70 -5.51
N ALA A 59 2.89 -10.54 -5.10
CA ALA A 59 2.95 -11.95 -5.50
C ALA A 59 2.11 -12.88 -4.60
N LYS A 60 1.68 -12.41 -3.42
CA LYS A 60 0.81 -13.13 -2.47
C LYS A 60 -0.66 -12.69 -2.52
N ILE A 61 -0.99 -11.59 -3.20
CA ILE A 61 -2.35 -11.25 -3.66
C ILE A 61 -2.69 -12.13 -4.87
N SER A 62 -2.64 -13.44 -4.65
CA SER A 62 -3.35 -14.46 -5.41
C SER A 62 -4.32 -15.20 -4.48
N LYS A 63 -4.61 -14.62 -3.30
CA LYS A 63 -5.50 -15.19 -2.27
C LYS A 63 -6.36 -14.15 -1.56
N GLU A 64 -6.45 -12.92 -2.08
CA GLU A 64 -7.64 -12.13 -1.83
C GLU A 64 -8.58 -12.53 -2.96
N ASP A 65 -9.61 -13.30 -2.63
CA ASP A 65 -10.63 -13.71 -3.60
C ASP A 65 -11.07 -12.43 -4.32
N PRO A 66 -10.94 -12.31 -5.66
CA PRO A 66 -11.38 -11.11 -6.38
C PRO A 66 -12.88 -10.83 -6.14
N ASN A 67 -13.61 -11.82 -5.62
CA ASN A 67 -14.97 -11.72 -5.16
C ASN A 67 -15.18 -10.98 -3.84
N GLU A 68 -14.16 -10.74 -3.00
CA GLU A 68 -14.35 -10.02 -1.72
C GLU A 68 -14.77 -8.57 -1.92
N ASN A 69 -14.25 -7.93 -2.95
CA ASN A 69 -14.57 -6.55 -3.30
C ASN A 69 -15.76 -6.42 -4.26
N LEU A 70 -16.30 -7.54 -4.75
CA LEU A 70 -17.49 -7.56 -5.59
C LEU A 70 -18.74 -7.64 -4.71
N CYS A 71 -19.78 -6.95 -5.17
CA CYS A 71 -21.10 -7.04 -4.61
C CYS A 71 -21.53 -8.50 -4.49
N LYS A 72 -21.87 -8.94 -3.27
CA LYS A 72 -22.24 -10.34 -3.00
C LYS A 72 -23.61 -10.74 -3.56
N VAL A 73 -24.33 -9.79 -4.17
CA VAL A 73 -25.64 -10.01 -4.81
C VAL A 73 -25.47 -10.24 -6.31
N CYS A 74 -24.79 -9.34 -7.02
CA CYS A 74 -24.59 -9.50 -8.47
C CYS A 74 -23.27 -10.17 -8.85
N LEU A 75 -22.26 -10.18 -7.97
CA LEU A 75 -20.88 -10.60 -8.23
C LEU A 75 -20.26 -9.95 -9.48
N ASP A 76 -20.79 -8.80 -9.91
CA ASP A 76 -20.48 -8.17 -11.20
C ASP A 76 -19.91 -6.75 -11.07
N ALA A 77 -20.21 -6.07 -9.95
CA ALA A 77 -19.76 -4.71 -9.70
C ALA A 77 -19.14 -4.60 -8.31
N ASN A 78 -18.18 -3.70 -8.17
CA ASN A 78 -17.50 -3.43 -6.90
C ASN A 78 -18.46 -2.87 -5.84
N ILE A 79 -18.12 -3.10 -4.58
CA ILE A 79 -18.83 -2.54 -3.42
C ILE A 79 -18.46 -1.06 -3.32
N ASP A 80 -19.35 -0.17 -3.79
CA ASP A 80 -19.12 1.28 -3.87
C ASP A 80 -20.06 2.12 -2.98
N CYS A 81 -20.95 1.52 -2.18
CA CYS A 81 -21.78 2.30 -1.24
C CYS A 81 -21.10 2.48 0.13
N VAL A 82 -21.37 3.57 0.85
CA VAL A 82 -20.88 3.81 2.23
C VAL A 82 -22.10 3.78 3.14
N VAL A 83 -22.21 2.79 4.03
CA VAL A 83 -23.26 2.77 5.06
C VAL A 83 -22.68 2.36 6.41
N LEU A 84 -22.81 3.24 7.41
CA LEU A 84 -22.61 2.91 8.83
C LEU A 84 -23.73 3.59 9.64
N ASN A 85 -24.43 2.88 10.54
CA ASN A 85 -23.83 2.37 11.78
C ASN A 85 -24.29 1.00 12.31
N CYS A 86 -24.89 0.06 11.56
CA CYS A 86 -25.07 -1.31 12.11
C CYS A 86 -25.27 -2.50 11.13
N GLY A 87 -24.96 -2.42 9.84
CA GLY A 87 -25.17 -3.56 8.94
C GLY A 87 -24.15 -3.64 7.82
N HIS A 88 -23.28 -4.65 7.88
CA HIS A 88 -22.10 -4.86 7.03
C HIS A 88 -22.31 -4.62 5.53
N LEU A 89 -21.34 -3.95 4.93
CA LEU A 89 -21.35 -3.46 3.55
C LEU A 89 -20.95 -4.57 2.56
N CYS A 90 -21.90 -5.04 1.76
CA CYS A 90 -21.67 -6.18 0.85
C CYS A 90 -22.25 -5.98 -0.56
N THR A 91 -22.69 -4.76 -0.93
CA THR A 91 -23.44 -4.51 -2.18
C THR A 91 -22.90 -3.34 -3.01
N CYS A 92 -23.10 -3.39 -4.33
CA CYS A 92 -22.89 -2.25 -5.22
C CYS A 92 -24.13 -1.33 -5.21
N ILE A 93 -23.95 -0.07 -5.65
CA ILE A 93 -25.04 0.92 -5.72
C ILE A 93 -26.27 0.45 -6.53
N ARG A 94 -26.07 -0.43 -7.52
CA ARG A 94 -27.15 -0.97 -8.35
C ARG A 94 -27.97 -2.02 -7.60
N CYS A 95 -27.32 -2.86 -6.80
CA CYS A 95 -28.01 -3.83 -5.96
C CYS A 95 -28.60 -3.18 -4.72
N ASP A 96 -27.98 -2.13 -4.19
CA ASP A 96 -28.47 -1.34 -3.06
C ASP A 96 -29.91 -0.84 -3.31
N ILE A 97 -30.16 -0.22 -4.48
CA ILE A 97 -31.48 0.28 -4.90
C ILE A 97 -32.54 -0.84 -4.98
N ASN A 98 -32.14 -2.05 -5.38
CA ASN A 98 -33.05 -3.20 -5.50
C ASN A 98 -33.28 -3.94 -4.16
N THR A 99 -32.34 -3.84 -3.20
CA THR A 99 -32.46 -4.56 -1.92
C THR A 99 -33.16 -3.71 -0.84
N ALA A 100 -33.28 -2.39 -1.05
CA ALA A 100 -34.02 -1.48 -0.20
C ALA A 100 -35.52 -1.83 -0.04
N PHE A 101 -36.08 -2.71 -0.88
CA PHE A 101 -37.48 -3.12 -0.79
C PHE A 101 -37.76 -4.26 0.22
N MET A 102 -36.75 -4.82 0.90
CA MET A 102 -36.95 -5.86 1.92
C MET A 102 -36.96 -5.35 3.38
N ILE A 103 -37.02 -4.04 3.60
CA ILE A 103 -37.23 -3.46 4.94
C ILE A 103 -38.33 -2.39 4.86
N ALA A 104 -39.55 -2.80 4.53
CA ALA A 104 -40.79 -2.10 4.84
C ALA A 104 -41.93 -3.10 4.97
#